data_AF-A0A1W9GZB2-F1
#
_entry.id   AF-A0A1W9GZB2-F1
#
_cell.length_a   1.000
_cell.length_b   1.000
_cell.length_c   1.000
_cell.angle_alpha   90.00
_cell.angle_beta   90.00
_cell.angle_gamma   90.00
#
_symmetry.space_group_name_H-M   'P 1'
#
loop_
_entity.id
_entity.type
_entity.pdbx_description
1 polymer ?
#
loop_
_entity_poly.entity_id
_entity_poly.type
_entity_poly.pdbx_seq_one_letter_code
_entity_poly.pdbx_strand_id
1 'polypeptide(L)' 'MAVYVRAMKHEPGIFEQDDEAAIAASDARARADYAAGRYHSHAVVGRWLKTWGTPDFKPFFEWLKSSG' A
#
# COMPACT_ATOMS: atom_id res chain seq x y z
N MET A 1 25.87 43.04 3.62
CA MET A 1 24.68 42.36 4.19
C MET A 1 24.70 40.92 3.69
N ALA A 2 25.11 39.97 4.54
CA ALA A 2 25.21 38.56 4.16
C ALA A 2 23.99 37.84 4.74
N VAL A 3 23.13 37.29 3.88
CA VAL A 3 21.98 36.49 4.31
C VAL A 3 22.49 35.09 4.64
N TYR A 4 22.51 34.76 5.93
CA TYR A 4 22.89 33.43 6.42
C TYR A 4 21.69 32.50 6.23
N VAL A 5 21.69 31.69 5.16
CA VAL A 5 20.70 30.61 5.01
C VAL A 5 21.13 29.49 5.94
N ARG A 6 20.57 29.45 7.15
CA ARG A 6 20.70 28.29 8.04
C ARG A 6 20.02 27.11 7.33
N ALA A 7 20.78 26.09 6.93
CA ALA A 7 20.21 24.84 6.47
C ALA A 7 19.27 24.30 7.56
N MET A 8 17.95 24.31 7.30
CA MET A 8 16.97 23.64 8.15
C MET A 8 17.21 22.14 8.03
N LYS A 9 17.87 21.56 9.04
CA LYS A 9 17.88 20.11 9.23
C LYS A 9 16.49 19.72 9.73
N HIS A 10 15.63 19.23 8.84
CA HIS A 10 14.36 18.62 9.22
C HIS A 10 14.67 17.30 9.94
N GLU A 11 14.00 17.00 11.04
CA GLU A 11 14.08 15.66 11.65
C GLU A 11 13.48 14.64 10.67
N PRO A 12 13.98 13.41 10.58
CA PRO A 12 13.41 12.43 9.67
C PRO A 12 11.89 12.33 9.87
N GLY A 13 11.13 12.46 8.78
CA GLY A 13 9.69 12.22 8.81
C GLY A 13 9.40 10.83 9.38
N ILE A 14 8.22 10.64 9.97
CA ILE A 14 7.78 9.35 10.53
C ILE A 14 7.83 8.21 9.47
N PHE A 15 7.86 8.56 8.19
CA PHE A 15 7.92 7.64 7.04
C PHE A 15 9.28 7.63 6.31
N GLU A 16 10.31 8.27 6.86
CA GLU A 16 11.59 8.53 6.15
C GLU A 16 12.71 7.52 6.51
N GLN A 17 12.39 6.46 7.24
CA GLN A 17 13.31 5.36 7.52
C GLN A 17 12.88 4.10 6.77
N ASP A 18 13.50 3.88 5.61
CA ASP A 18 13.37 2.64 4.86
C ASP A 18 14.14 1.53 5.59
N ASP A 19 13.40 0.63 6.24
CA ASP A 19 13.94 -0.64 6.71
C ASP A 19 14.04 -1.60 5.51
N GLU A 20 15.20 -1.61 4.87
CA GLU A 20 15.53 -2.47 3.74
C GLU A 20 15.27 -3.96 4.02
N ALA A 21 15.52 -4.40 5.26
CA ALA A 21 15.28 -5.79 5.64
C ALA A 21 13.77 -6.09 5.72
N ALA A 22 12.98 -5.15 6.26
CA ALA A 22 11.52 -5.25 6.27
C ALA A 22 10.92 -5.25 4.86
N ILE A 23 11.44 -4.40 3.97
CA ILE A 23 11.05 -4.36 2.56
C ILE A 23 11.35 -5.69 1.89
N ALA A 24 12.59 -6.18 1.98
CA ALA A 24 12.99 -7.46 1.39
C ALA A 24 12.16 -8.65 1.93
N ALA A 25 11.86 -8.66 3.23
CA ALA A 25 11.00 -9.67 3.84
C ALA A 25 9.54 -9.57 3.37
N SER A 26 9.02 -8.36 3.14
CA SER A 26 7.68 -8.15 2.56
C SER A 26 7.60 -8.70 1.14
N ASP A 27 8.63 -8.39 0.35
CA ASP A 27 8.80 -8.82 -1.03
C ASP A 27 8.86 -10.35 -1.18
N ALA A 28 9.63 -11.01 -0.31
CA ALA A 28 9.73 -12.47 -0.27
C ALA A 28 8.38 -13.13 0.06
N ARG A 29 7.61 -12.55 1.00
CA ARG A 29 6.25 -13.02 1.33
C ARG A 29 5.31 -12.87 0.15
N ALA A 30 5.29 -11.72 -0.51
CA ALA A 30 4.44 -11.47 -1.67
C ALA A 30 4.73 -12.45 -2.82
N ARG A 31 6.01 -12.75 -3.09
CA ARG A 31 6.40 -13.74 -4.10
C ARG A 31 5.95 -15.16 -3.72
N ALA A 32 6.06 -15.54 -2.45
CA ALA A 32 5.58 -16.83 -1.97
C ALA A 32 4.04 -16.96 -2.06
N ASP A 33 3.30 -15.89 -1.76
CA ASP A 33 1.84 -15.85 -1.92
C ASP A 33 1.42 -15.96 -3.39
N TYR A 34 2.12 -15.27 -4.28
CA TYR A 34 1.89 -15.38 -5.72
C TYR A 34 2.11 -16.81 -6.23
N ALA A 35 3.24 -17.44 -5.87
CA ALA A 35 3.55 -18.82 -6.24
C ALA A 35 2.53 -19.83 -5.67
N ALA A 36 1.97 -19.55 -4.50
CA ALA A 36 0.93 -20.37 -3.88
C ALA A 36 -0.49 -20.06 -4.39
N GLY A 37 -0.67 -19.16 -5.37
CA GLY A 37 -1.97 -18.77 -5.88
C GLY A 37 -2.82 -17.96 -4.90
N ARG A 38 -2.24 -17.43 -3.81
CA ARG A 38 -2.92 -16.60 -2.81
C ARG A 38 -2.94 -15.14 -3.27
N TYR A 39 -3.60 -14.87 -4.40
CA TYR A 39 -3.77 -13.53 -4.94
C TYR A 39 -5.14 -13.35 -5.59
N HIS A 40 -5.54 -12.10 -5.79
CA HIS A 40 -6.71 -11.74 -6.57
C HIS A 40 -6.29 -11.02 -7.85
N SER A 41 -6.99 -11.26 -8.95
CA SER A 41 -6.67 -10.59 -10.22
C SER A 41 -6.91 -9.08 -10.14
N HIS A 42 -6.12 -8.32 -10.89
CA HIS A 42 -6.29 -6.87 -10.98
C HIS A 42 -7.71 -6.48 -11.41
N ALA A 43 -8.35 -7.27 -12.29
CA ALA A 43 -9.72 -7.02 -12.71
C ALA A 43 -10.75 -7.13 -11.55
N VAL A 44 -10.55 -8.07 -10.62
CA VAL A 44 -11.38 -8.20 -9.42
C VAL A 44 -11.19 -6.99 -8.52
N VAL A 45 -9.93 -6.64 -8.23
CA VAL A 45 -9.58 -5.47 -7.39
C VAL A 45 -10.11 -4.18 -8.02
N GLY A 46 -10.01 -4.03 -9.34
CA GLY A 46 -10.52 -2.86 -10.07
C GLY A 46 -12.04 -2.70 -9.99
N ARG A 47 -12.81 -3.78 -9.91
CA ARG A 47 -14.27 -3.68 -9.67
C ARG A 47 -14.56 -3.19 -8.25
N TRP A 48 -13.82 -3.65 -7.26
CA TRP A 48 -13.94 -3.18 -5.89
C TRP A 48 -13.57 -1.70 -5.75
N LEU A 49 -12.47 -1.26 -6.37
CA LEU A 49 -12.04 0.15 -6.31
C LEU A 49 -13.08 1.10 -6.91
N LYS A 50 -13.90 0.65 -7.85
CA LYS A 50 -15.00 1.45 -8.41
C LYS A 50 -16.14 1.70 -7.43
N THR A 51 -16.25 0.92 -6.34
CA THR A 51 -17.28 1.16 -5.31
C THR A 51 -16.83 2.21 -4.29
N TRP A 52 -15.55 2.62 -4.29
CA TRP A 52 -15.05 3.62 -3.34
C TRP A 52 -15.77 4.96 -3.53
N GLY A 53 -16.20 5.56 -2.43
CA GLY A 53 -16.97 6.80 -2.46
C GLY A 53 -18.45 6.63 -2.87
N THR A 54 -18.91 5.39 -3.07
CA THR A 54 -20.33 5.07 -3.32
C THR A 54 -20.96 4.41 -2.10
N PRO A 55 -22.30 4.41 -1.96
CA PRO A 55 -22.98 3.65 -0.91
C PRO A 55 -22.71 2.14 -0.97
N ASP A 56 -22.26 1.63 -2.11
CA ASP A 56 -21.96 0.20 -2.32
C ASP A 56 -20.57 -0.21 -1.79
N PHE A 57 -19.79 0.73 -1.24
CA PHE A 57 -18.49 0.43 -0.65
C PHE A 57 -18.60 -0.55 0.52
N LYS A 58 -17.76 -1.59 0.47
CA LYS A 58 -17.53 -2.52 1.58
C LYS A 58 -16.04 -2.85 1.67
N PRO A 59 -15.54 -3.29 2.85
CA PRO A 59 -14.23 -3.91 2.97
C PRO A 59 -14.02 -5.02 1.92
N PHE A 60 -12.80 -5.14 1.37
CA PHE A 60 -12.55 -5.99 0.20
C PHE A 60 -13.09 -7.43 0.31
N PHE A 61 -12.87 -8.10 1.45
CA PHE A 61 -13.36 -9.48 1.65
C PHE A 61 -14.87 -9.57 1.82
N GLU A 62 -15.52 -8.55 2.36
CA GLU A 62 -16.98 -8.49 2.47
C GLU A 62 -17.61 -8.23 1.11
N TRP A 63 -17.04 -7.27 0.36
CA TRP A 63 -17.40 -7.02 -1.03
C TRP A 63 -17.26 -8.30 -1.85
N LEU A 64 -16.11 -8.97 -1.78
CA LEU A 64 -15.81 -10.18 -2.55
C LEU A 64 -16.82 -11.30 -2.28
N LYS A 65 -17.23 -11.51 -1.01
CA LYS A 65 -18.29 -12.46 -0.64
C LYS A 65 -19.66 -12.11 -1.22
N SER A 66 -19.96 -10.82 -1.35
CA SER A 66 -21.23 -10.33 -1.92
C SER A 66 -21.22 -10.14 -3.44
N SER A 67 -20.05 -10.28 -4.09
CA SER A 67 -19.85 -10.05 -5.52
C SER A 67 -19.87 -11.33 -6.36
N GLY A 68 -20.05 -12.48 -5.72
CA GLY A 68 -20.04 -13.82 -6.31
C GLY A 68 -21.42 -14.28 -6.74
#